data_AF-A0A1G9TI00-F1
#
_entry.id   AF-A0A1G9TI00-F1
#
_cell.length_a   1.000
_cell.length_b   1.000
_cell.length_c   1.000
_cell.angle_alpha   90.00
_cell.angle_beta   90.00
_cell.angle_gamma   90.00
#
_symmetry.space_group_name_H-M   'P 1'
#
loop_
_entity.id
_entity.type
_entity.pdbx_description
1 polymer ?
#
loop_
_entity_poly.entity_id
_entity_poly.type
_entity_poly.pdbx_seq_one_letter_code
_entity_poly.pdbx_strand_id
1 'polypeptide(L)' 'MTETETWWEPIFTGAIALGLNKERMNEIEEESFLYFKEEQGETETTN' A
#
# COMPACT_ATOMS: atom_id res chain seq x y z
N MET A 1 22.74 -18.02 15.76
CA MET A 1 21.51 -17.20 15.68
C MET A 1 20.41 -18.13 15.21
N THR A 2 19.36 -18.33 16.01
CA THR A 2 18.15 -19.03 15.58
C THR A 2 17.34 -18.05 14.75
N GLU A 3 17.32 -18.24 13.43
CA GLU A 3 16.46 -17.50 12.51
C GLU A 3 15.00 -17.83 12.85
N THR A 4 14.24 -16.85 13.33
CA THR A 4 12.79 -16.98 13.47
C THR A 4 12.16 -16.75 12.10
N GLU A 5 11.54 -17.79 11.54
CA GLU A 5 10.73 -17.67 10.31
C GLU A 5 9.65 -16.62 10.53
N THR A 6 9.67 -15.62 9.67
CA THR A 6 8.77 -14.48 9.80
C THR A 6 7.55 -14.74 8.93
N TRP A 7 6.40 -15.01 9.54
CA TRP A 7 5.18 -15.47 8.83
C TRP A 7 4.71 -14.56 7.68
N TRP A 8 5.08 -13.27 7.71
CA TRP A 8 4.73 -12.30 6.67
C TRP A 8 5.75 -12.23 5.53
N GLU A 9 6.94 -12.82 5.64
CA GLU A 9 7.95 -12.80 4.57
C GLU A 9 7.42 -13.28 3.22
N PRO A 10 6.67 -14.41 3.14
CA PRO A 10 6.12 -14.87 1.86
C PRO A 10 5.16 -13.88 1.20
N ILE A 11 4.49 -13.02 1.98
CA ILE A 11 3.53 -12.02 1.49
C ILE A 11 4.26 -10.95 0.66
N PHE A 12 5.48 -10.60 1.05
CA PHE A 12 6.32 -9.61 0.37
C PHE A 12 7.28 -10.26 -0.63
N THR A 13 6.85 -11.32 -1.31
CA THR A 13 7.62 -11.95 -2.40
C THR A 13 7.08 -11.56 -3.77
N GLY A 14 7.86 -11.82 -4.82
CA GLY A 14 7.44 -11.56 -6.21
C GLY A 14 7.19 -10.07 -6.50
N ALA A 15 6.01 -9.73 -7.02
CA ALA A 15 5.67 -8.36 -7.42
C ALA A 15 5.63 -7.37 -6.23
N ILE A 16 5.38 -7.88 -5.02
CA ILE A 16 5.25 -7.08 -3.79
C ILE A 16 6.61 -6.91 -3.08
N ALA A 17 7.63 -7.69 -3.45
CA ALA A 17 8.97 -7.60 -2.87
C ALA A 17 9.65 -6.24 -3.10
N LEU A 18 9.25 -5.54 -4.16
CA LEU A 18 9.74 -4.19 -4.44
C LEU A 18 9.09 -3.13 -3.56
N GLY A 19 7.99 -3.46 -2.84
CA GLY A 19 7.24 -2.49 -2.03
C GLY A 19 6.63 -1.35 -2.83
N LEU A 20 6.59 -1.46 -4.16
CA LEU A 20 6.28 -0.37 -5.07
C LEU A 20 5.26 -0.82 -6.11
N ASN A 21 4.13 -0.11 -6.18
CA ASN A 21 3.17 -0.27 -7.26
C ASN A 21 3.68 0.48 -8.50
N LYS A 22 4.18 -0.26 -9.49
CA LYS A 22 4.74 0.31 -10.73
C LYS A 22 3.74 1.12 -11.55
N GLU A 23 2.46 0.78 -11.47
CA GLU A 23 1.40 1.46 -12.22
C GLU A 23 1.13 2.86 -11.66
N ARG A 24 1.39 3.04 -10.36
CA ARG A 24 1.19 4.30 -9.64
C ARG A 24 2.47 5.09 -9.44
N MET A 25 3.60 4.62 -10.00
CA MET A 25 4.91 5.27 -9.82
C MET A 25 4.90 6.72 -10.31
N ASN A 26 4.21 6.98 -11.41
CA ASN A 26 4.10 8.33 -11.99
C ASN A 26 3.34 9.30 -11.09
N GLU A 27 2.52 8.82 -10.16
CA GLU A 27 1.78 9.68 -9.22
C GLU A 27 2.70 10.27 -8.15
N ILE A 28 3.87 9.66 -7.88
CA ILE A 28 4.82 10.13 -6.86
C ILE A 28 5.41 11.50 -7.21
N GLU A 29 5.46 11.84 -8.50
CA GLU A 29 5.94 13.15 -8.97
C GLU A 29 4.92 14.27 -8.72
N GLU A 30 3.66 13.93 -8.41
CA GLU A 30 2.63 14.94 -8.14
C GLU A 30 2.57 15.32 -6.65
N GLU A 31 2.57 16.62 -6.37
CA GLU A 31 2.39 17.16 -5.01
C GLU A 31 1.07 16.67 -4.37
N SER A 32 0.06 16.41 -5.21
CA SER A 32 -1.24 15.87 -4.80
C SER A 32 -1.18 14.50 -4.11
N PHE A 33 -0.11 13.72 -4.37
CA PHE A 33 0.13 12.40 -3.77
C PHE A 33 0.34 12.46 -2.26
N LEU A 34 0.89 13.56 -1.74
CA LEU A 34 1.14 13.73 -0.32
C LEU A 34 -0.15 13.99 0.48
N TYR A 35 -1.22 14.36 -0.20
CA TYR A 35 -2.48 14.70 0.44
C TYR A 35 -3.42 13.50 0.45
N PHE A 36 -4.03 13.27 1.61
CA PHE A 36 -5.11 12.30 1.73
C PHE A 36 -6.28 12.76 0.86
N LYS A 37 -6.62 11.97 -0.16
CA LYS A 37 -7.86 12.16 -0.91
C LYS A 37 -8.98 11.55 -0.05
N GLU A 38 -9.79 12.40 0.57
CA GLU A 38 -11.11 11.95 1.04
C GLU A 38 -11.89 11.49 -0.19
N GLU A 39 -11.97 10.18 -0.41
CA GLU A 39 -13.00 9.65 -1.29
C GLU A 39 -14.34 10.00 -0.64
N GLN A 40 -15.05 10.96 -1.24
CA GLN A 40 -16.43 11.21 -0.90
C GLN A 40 -17.27 9.99 -1.30
N GLY A 41 -17.38 9.03 -0.36
CA GLY A 41 -18.57 8.23 -0.14
C GLY A 41 -18.56 6.78 -0.62
N GLU A 42 -18.32 5.86 0.31
CA GLU A 42 -19.24 4.75 0.56
C GLU A 42 -19.58 4.70 2.05
N THR A 43 -20.86 4.54 2.33
CA THR A 43 -21.61 4.85 3.55
C THR A 43 -21.39 3.90 4.73
N GLU A 44 -21.20 4.46 5.93
CA GLU A 44 -21.77 3.90 7.18
C GLU A 44 -22.68 4.94 7.84
N THR A 45 -23.80 5.27 7.19
CA THR A 45 -24.99 5.74 7.91
C THR A 45 -25.65 4.53 8.55
N THR A 46 -25.24 4.20 9.78
CA THR A 46 -25.97 3.27 10.64
C THR A 46 -26.96 4.09 11.46
N ASN A 47 -28.25 3.91 11.17
CA ASN A 47 -29.38 4.39 12.00
C ASN A 47 -29.40 3.72 13.37
#